data_AF-A0A1A9R481-F1
#
_entry.id   AF-A0A1A9R481-F1
#
_cell.length_a   1.000
_cell.length_b   1.000
_cell.length_c   1.000
_cell.angle_alpha   90.00
_cell.angle_beta   90.00
_cell.angle_gamma   90.00
#
_symmetry.space_group_name_H-M   'P 1'
#
loop_
_entity.id
_entity.type
_entity.pdbx_description
1 polymer ?
#
loop_
_entity_poly.entity_id
_entity_poly.type
_entity_poly.pdbx_seq_one_letter_code
_entity_poly.pdbx_strand_id
1 'polypeptide(L)'
;MKNTPKGGAYARQAAMLCQDKAFQLYLDRRRRYKHQLTESQLPDGTHNADDAREWLCAVCKINSRAELDSNPAASQTFRMIRNRFNRWRARNKP
;
A
#
# COMPACT_ATOMS: atom_id res chain seq x y z
N MET A 1 10.59 25.20 -18.30
CA MET A 1 10.80 23.92 -17.55
C MET A 1 9.88 23.93 -16.34
N LYS A 2 8.89 23.03 -16.26
CA LYS A 2 7.95 23.00 -15.12
C LYS A 2 8.55 22.17 -13.99
N ASN A 3 9.05 22.85 -12.95
CA ASN A 3 9.35 22.24 -11.66
C ASN A 3 8.02 21.95 -10.93
N THR A 4 7.35 20.86 -11.31
CA THR A 4 6.21 20.36 -10.54
C THR A 4 6.76 19.77 -9.24
N PRO A 5 6.25 20.14 -8.05
CA PRO A 5 6.67 19.50 -6.80
C PRO A 5 6.50 17.99 -6.94
N LYS A 6 7.57 17.23 -6.65
CA LYS A 6 7.59 15.77 -6.78
C LYS A 6 6.69 15.15 -5.71
N GLY A 7 5.40 14.99 -6.04
CA GLY A 7 4.39 14.29 -5.24
C GLY A 7 3.13 15.13 -5.04
N GLY A 8 2.04 14.72 -5.68
CA GLY A 8 0.72 15.32 -5.49
C GLY A 8 -0.04 14.66 -4.33
N ALA A 9 -1.37 14.78 -4.36
CA ALA A 9 -2.23 14.30 -3.30
C ALA A 9 -2.14 12.77 -3.11
N TYR A 10 -2.01 12.00 -4.20
CA TYR A 10 -1.92 10.54 -4.11
C TYR A 10 -0.57 10.08 -3.59
N ALA A 11 0.53 10.73 -3.97
CA ALA A 11 1.85 10.43 -3.40
C ALA A 11 1.86 10.61 -1.88
N ARG A 12 1.29 11.71 -1.37
CA ARG A 12 1.18 11.97 0.08
C ARG A 12 0.29 10.94 0.77
N GLN A 13 -0.87 10.63 0.19
CA GLN A 13 -1.77 9.61 0.74
C GLN A 13 -1.13 8.22 0.76
N ALA A 14 -0.38 7.85 -0.28
CA ALA A 14 0.34 6.60 -0.33
C ALA A 14 1.43 6.54 0.75
N ALA A 15 2.16 7.64 0.97
CA ALA A 15 3.15 7.70 2.04
C ALA A 15 2.51 7.50 3.43
N MET A 16 1.40 8.18 3.71
CA MET A 16 0.64 7.99 4.97
C MET A 16 0.12 6.56 5.12
N LEU A 17 -0.41 5.98 4.04
CA LEU A 17 -0.92 4.61 4.05
C LEU A 17 0.18 3.59 4.35
N CYS A 18 1.40 3.78 3.81
CA CYS A 18 2.53 2.88 4.10
C CYS A 18 2.94 2.92 5.57
N GLN A 19 2.78 4.06 6.24
CA GLN A 19 3.08 4.22 7.67
C GLN A 19 1.99 3.67 8.60
N ASP A 20 0.77 3.45 8.08
CA ASP A 20 -0.36 2.93 8.86
C ASP A 20 -0.09 1.48 9.29
N LYS A 21 -0.04 1.24 10.60
CA LYS A 21 0.16 -0.10 11.19
C LYS A 21 -0.94 -1.08 10.80
N ALA A 22 -2.18 -0.62 10.65
CA ALA A 22 -3.26 -1.48 10.18
C ALA A 22 -3.05 -1.88 8.71
N PHE A 23 -2.44 -1.02 7.90
CA PHE A 23 -2.12 -1.36 6.51
C PHE A 23 -0.96 -2.36 6.43
N GLN A 24 0.08 -2.21 7.26
CA GLN A 24 1.15 -3.18 7.41
C GLN A 24 0.60 -4.58 7.78
N LEU A 25 -0.27 -4.62 8.78
CA LEU A 25 -0.99 -5.84 9.19
C LEU A 25 -1.82 -6.46 8.06
N TYR A 26 -2.52 -5.61 7.28
CA TYR A 26 -3.26 -6.06 6.11
C TYR A 26 -2.34 -6.76 5.09
N LEU A 27 -1.12 -6.25 4.89
CA LEU A 27 -0.14 -6.86 3.97
C LEU A 27 0.36 -8.20 4.48
N ASP A 28 0.64 -8.34 5.78
CA ASP A 28 1.02 -9.63 6.40
C ASP A 28 -0.03 -10.70 6.10
N ARG A 29 -1.28 -10.41 6.44
CA ARG A 29 -2.41 -11.34 6.27
C ARG A 29 -2.69 -11.64 4.79
N ARG A 30 -2.58 -10.63 3.93
CA ARG A 30 -2.72 -10.81 2.48
C ARG A 30 -1.62 -11.70 1.92
N ARG A 31 -0.37 -11.53 2.34
CA ARG A 31 0.77 -12.34 1.92
C ARG A 31 0.63 -13.76 2.43
N ARG A 32 0.23 -13.95 3.69
CA ARG A 32 -0.10 -15.27 4.24
C ARG A 32 -1.13 -16.00 3.40
N TYR A 33 -2.28 -15.37 3.15
CA TYR A 33 -3.34 -15.97 2.36
C TYR A 33 -2.88 -16.33 0.94
N LYS A 34 -2.17 -15.41 0.27
CA LYS A 34 -1.69 -15.62 -1.11
C LYS A 34 -0.71 -16.80 -1.21
N HIS A 35 0.15 -16.97 -0.21
CA HIS A 35 1.20 -17.99 -0.20
C HIS A 35 0.82 -19.23 0.64
N GLN A 36 -0.42 -19.32 1.12
CA GLN A 36 -0.90 -20.41 1.99
C GLN A 36 -0.01 -20.63 3.23
N LEU A 37 0.51 -19.55 3.79
CA LEU A 37 1.38 -19.58 4.98
C LEU A 37 0.56 -19.52 6.25
N THR A 38 1.05 -20.22 7.28
CA THR A 38 0.50 -20.15 8.65
C THR A 38 0.98 -18.91 9.40
N GLU A 39 0.35 -18.59 10.54
CA GLU A 39 0.76 -17.47 11.40
C GLU A 39 2.20 -17.64 11.92
N SER A 40 2.64 -18.88 12.15
CA SER A 40 3.99 -19.17 12.60
C SER A 40 5.04 -18.88 11.52
N GLN A 41 4.70 -19.04 10.23
CA GLN A 41 5.60 -18.81 9.11
C GLN A 41 5.69 -17.34 8.70
N LEU A 42 4.62 -16.57 8.88
CA LEU A 42 4.61 -15.13 8.66
C LEU A 42 3.74 -14.45 9.72
N PRO A 43 4.33 -14.11 10.89
CA PRO A 43 3.62 -13.44 11.96
C PRO A 43 3.03 -12.08 11.56
N ASP A 44 2.07 -11.59 12.34
CA ASP A 44 1.63 -10.21 12.23
C ASP A 44 2.74 -9.25 12.69
N GLY A 45 2.94 -8.14 11.96
CA GLY A 45 3.97 -7.15 12.23
C GLY A 45 5.28 -7.36 11.46
N THR A 46 5.32 -8.25 10.46
CA THR A 46 6.53 -8.48 9.66
C THR A 46 6.75 -7.42 8.58
N HIS A 47 5.67 -6.84 8.02
CA HIS A 47 5.81 -5.72 7.08
C HIS A 47 6.01 -4.40 7.82
N ASN A 48 7.00 -3.64 7.39
CA ASN A 48 7.22 -2.26 7.82
C ASN A 48 6.76 -1.26 6.74
N ALA A 49 7.05 0.03 6.95
CA ALA A 49 6.64 1.08 6.02
C ALA A 49 7.37 1.02 4.66
N ASP A 50 8.60 0.51 4.64
CA ASP A 50 9.37 0.33 3.41
C ASP A 50 8.85 -0.87 2.61
N ASP A 51 8.54 -1.99 3.27
CA ASP A 51 7.91 -3.14 2.60
C ASP A 51 6.55 -2.73 1.99
N ALA A 52 5.77 -1.94 2.74
CA ALA A 52 4.51 -1.40 2.24
C ALA A 52 4.68 -0.50 1.02
N ARG A 53 5.74 0.34 1.01
CA ARG A 53 6.11 1.18 -0.13
C ARG A 53 6.47 0.32 -1.33
N GLU A 54 7.35 -0.66 -1.16
CA GLU A 54 7.83 -1.52 -2.25
C GLU A 54 6.69 -2.33 -2.86
N TRP A 55 5.85 -2.92 -2.00
CA TRP A 55 4.66 -3.62 -2.46
C TRP A 55 3.72 -2.70 -3.24
N LEU A 56 3.46 -1.49 -2.74
CA LEU A 56 2.58 -0.53 -3.39
C LEU A 56 3.13 -0.09 -4.76
N CYS A 57 4.43 0.21 -4.83
CA CYS A 57 5.13 0.54 -6.09
C CYS A 57 5.04 -0.61 -7.09
N ALA A 58 5.31 -1.84 -6.66
CA ALA A 58 5.25 -3.03 -7.51
C ALA A 58 3.83 -3.28 -8.06
N VAL A 59 2.80 -3.19 -7.22
CA VAL A 59 1.40 -3.40 -7.66
C VAL A 59 0.92 -2.27 -8.56
N CYS A 60 1.33 -1.02 -8.29
CA CYS A 60 0.97 0.12 -9.13
C CYS A 60 1.83 0.23 -10.41
N LYS A 61 2.85 -0.63 -10.59
CA LYS A 61 3.80 -0.60 -11.71
C LYS A 61 4.53 0.74 -11.86
N ILE A 62 5.01 1.27 -10.74
CA ILE A 62 5.75 2.55 -10.66
C ILE A 62 7.01 2.37 -9.81
N ASN A 63 8.03 3.21 -10.01
CA ASN A 63 9.27 3.16 -9.24
C ASN A 63 9.19 4.05 -7.99
N SER A 64 8.38 5.11 -8.06
CA SER A 64 8.20 6.06 -6.97
C SER A 64 6.73 6.41 -6.76
N ARG A 65 6.32 6.56 -5.49
CA ARG A 65 4.97 7.05 -5.11
C ARG A 65 4.62 8.40 -5.75
N ALA A 66 5.62 9.21 -6.10
CA ALA A 66 5.43 10.49 -6.79
C ALA A 66 4.77 10.32 -8.18
N GLU A 67 4.92 9.15 -8.81
CA GLU A 67 4.35 8.86 -10.12
C GLU A 67 2.84 8.59 -10.06
N LEU A 68 2.26 8.37 -8.87
CA LEU A 68 0.82 8.13 -8.71
C LEU A 68 -0.04 9.27 -9.24
N ASP A 69 0.46 10.50 -9.12
CA ASP A 69 -0.28 11.70 -9.53
C ASP A 69 -0.15 11.98 -11.04
N SER A 70 0.91 11.49 -11.69
CA SER A 70 1.14 11.67 -13.12
C SER A 70 0.75 10.45 -13.97
N ASN A 71 0.49 9.30 -13.35
CA ASN A 71 0.11 8.06 -14.03
C ASN A 71 -1.34 7.67 -13.69
N PRO A 72 -2.31 7.89 -14.61
CA PRO A 72 -3.71 7.58 -14.37
C PRO A 72 -3.97 6.11 -14.02
N ALA A 73 -3.26 5.16 -14.64
CA ALA A 73 -3.41 3.73 -14.38
C ALA A 73 -2.91 3.36 -12.96
N ALA A 74 -1.79 3.93 -12.54
CA ALA A 74 -1.27 3.78 -11.18
C ALA A 74 -2.23 4.38 -10.15
N SER A 75 -2.79 5.58 -10.42
CA SER A 75 -3.78 6.24 -9.56
C SER A 75 -5.05 5.39 -9.37
N GLN A 76 -5.54 4.74 -10.44
CA GLN A 76 -6.71 3.87 -10.41
C GLN A 76 -6.41 2.63 -9.57
N THR A 77 -5.23 2.04 -9.74
CA THR A 77 -4.79 0.88 -8.97
C THR A 77 -4.66 1.22 -7.49
N PHE A 78 -4.03 2.35 -7.16
CA PHE A 78 -3.93 2.85 -5.79
C PHE A 78 -5.31 3.05 -5.13
N ARG A 79 -6.26 3.66 -5.85
CA ARG A 79 -7.65 3.80 -5.36
C ARG A 79 -8.31 2.46 -5.06
N MET A 80 -8.12 1.46 -5.93
CA MET A 80 -8.65 0.11 -5.69
C MET A 80 -8.02 -0.56 -4.46
N ILE A 81 -6.71 -0.44 -4.28
CA ILE A 81 -5.99 -0.94 -3.09
C ILE A 81 -6.56 -0.30 -1.83
N ARG A 82 -6.66 1.04 -1.82
CA ARG A 82 -7.21 1.78 -0.67
C ARG A 82 -8.63 1.37 -0.33
N ASN A 83 -9.48 1.15 -1.34
CA ASN A 83 -10.86 0.71 -1.14
C ASN A 83 -10.94 -0.74 -0.60
N ARG A 84 -10.02 -1.62 -0.99
CA ARG A 84 -9.94 -2.99 -0.43
C ARG A 84 -9.46 -2.95 1.02
N PHE A 85 -8.42 -2.17 1.30
CA PHE A 85 -7.93 -1.97 2.65
C PHE A 85 -9.00 -1.36 3.56
N ASN A 86 -9.69 -0.31 3.14
CA ASN A 86 -10.76 0.31 3.93
C ASN A 86 -11.89 -0.67 4.27
N ARG A 87 -12.29 -1.52 3.31
CA ARG A 87 -13.28 -2.58 3.55
C ARG A 87 -12.78 -3.64 4.53
N TRP A 88 -11.51 -4.05 4.40
CA TRP A 88 -10.89 -4.97 5.35
C TRP A 88 -10.82 -4.35 6.75
N ARG A 89 -10.37 -3.09 6.85
CA ARG A 89 -10.24 -2.35 8.11
C ARG A 89 -11.60 -2.14 8.80
N ALA A 90 -12.67 -1.91 8.04
CA ALA A 90 -14.01 -1.80 8.62
C ALA A 90 -14.50 -3.11 9.26
N ARG A 91 -14.06 -4.27 8.75
CA ARG A 91 -14.40 -5.60 9.29
C ARG A 91 -13.48 -6.06 10.41
N ASN A 92 -12.26 -5.52 10.47
CA ASN A 92 -11.21 -5.91 11.42
C ASN A 92 -10.94 -4.79 12.44
N LYS A 93 -11.86 -3.82 12.57
CA LYS A 93 -11.81 -2.83 13.63
C LYS A 93 -12.10 -3.57 14.95
N PRO A 94 -11.32 -3.37 16.01
CA PRO A 94 -11.73 -3.77 17.36
C PRO A 94 -13.01 -3.05 17.76
#